data_AF-A0A8S2PWS6-F1
#
_entry.id   AF-A0A8S2PWS6-F1
#
_cell.length_a   1.000
_cell.length_b   1.000
_cell.length_c   1.000
_cell.angle_alpha   90.00
_cell.angle_beta   90.00
_cell.angle_gamma   90.00
#
_symmetry.space_group_name_H-M   'P 1'
#
loop_
_entity.id
_entity.type
_entity.pdbx_description
1 polymer ?
#
loop_
_entity_poly.entity_id
_entity_poly.type
_entity_poly.pdbx_seq_one_letter_code
_entity_poly.pdbx_strand_id
1 'polypeptide(L)'
;WTVHFGYDNNARPSLDRVASVLADTNADVIGLLETDTAKPFFGNNDLTSYLGEKLHMFTDFGPSTKDHTWGCIILSKYPIVRSVHYLLPSPEGELAPAILATVQAGSKLIDVIIVHMGNDNDDLDRKLQAEKLRDIMQNSTNPLIFLGYVTSEPFSRDYRTLTSLAKDIDPTDRDRWCEYILYKNLIRVGYARITHAGLTDTEIQMARFKIPTNQNFDDNSIVVTDPSSVTDQSVHFNSRFGSFYKGHGRFNTHRFHMDTPKYFLPQDQKTK
;
A
#
# COMPACT_ATOMS: atom_id res chain seq x y z
N TRP A 1 1.38 3.28 3.60
CA TRP A 1 1.49 3.70 5.00
C TRP A 1 2.46 4.86 5.12
N THR A 2 1.99 6.03 5.57
CA THR A 2 2.85 7.18 5.85
C THR A 2 3.51 6.99 7.23
N VAL A 3 4.85 7.08 7.30
CA VAL A 3 5.60 6.85 8.56
C VAL A 3 6.15 8.13 9.18
N HIS A 4 5.69 9.29 8.71
CA HIS A 4 5.96 10.62 9.29
C HIS A 4 7.43 10.83 9.62
N PHE A 5 8.31 10.53 8.66
CA PHE A 5 9.76 10.75 8.79
C PHE A 5 10.41 10.00 9.96
N GLY A 6 9.77 8.92 10.45
CA GLY A 6 10.25 8.14 11.59
C GLY A 6 9.89 8.72 12.95
N TYR A 7 8.87 9.59 13.02
CA TYR A 7 8.33 10.13 14.27
C TYR A 7 6.90 9.64 14.52
N ASP A 8 6.49 9.64 15.79
CA ASP A 8 5.10 9.35 16.17
C ASP A 8 4.25 10.62 16.32
N ASN A 9 2.96 10.46 16.62
CA ASN A 9 2.02 11.58 16.79
C ASN A 9 2.37 12.51 17.97
N ASN A 10 3.34 12.14 18.82
CA ASN A 10 3.87 12.98 19.89
C ASN A 10 5.27 13.53 19.55
N ALA A 11 5.65 13.49 18.27
CA ALA A 11 6.95 13.89 17.75
C ALA A 11 8.14 13.12 18.37
N ARG A 12 7.94 11.88 18.80
CA ARG A 12 9.01 11.03 19.35
C ARG A 12 9.55 10.09 18.28
N PRO A 13 10.86 9.79 18.25
CA PRO A 13 11.39 8.75 17.38
C PRO A 13 10.60 7.44 17.47
N SER A 14 10.24 6.87 16.33
CA SER A 14 9.26 5.78 16.24
C SER A 14 9.75 4.59 15.42
N LEU A 15 10.94 4.67 14.84
CA LEU A 15 11.40 3.73 13.81
C LEU A 15 11.45 2.25 14.26
N ASP A 16 11.84 1.97 15.51
CA ASP A 16 11.77 0.61 16.06
C ASP A 16 10.34 0.08 16.20
N ARG A 17 9.40 0.95 16.58
CA ARG A 17 7.98 0.60 16.67
C ARG A 17 7.39 0.38 15.29
N VAL A 18 7.78 1.20 14.31
CA VAL A 18 7.45 1.02 12.88
C VAL A 18 7.97 -0.34 12.41
N ALA A 19 9.25 -0.66 12.64
CA ALA A 19 9.79 -1.96 12.27
C ALA A 19 9.05 -3.13 12.95
N SER A 20 8.72 -3.00 14.24
CA SER A 20 7.98 -4.03 14.97
C SER A 20 6.60 -4.30 14.37
N VAL A 21 5.81 -3.26 14.07
CA VAL A 21 4.47 -3.48 13.50
C VAL A 21 4.55 -4.00 12.07
N LEU A 22 5.53 -3.54 11.28
CA LEU A 22 5.76 -4.07 9.94
C LEU A 22 6.14 -5.56 9.97
N ALA A 23 6.98 -5.98 10.92
CA ALA A 23 7.29 -7.39 11.13
C ALA A 23 6.04 -8.20 11.51
N ASP A 24 5.19 -7.68 12.40
CA ASP A 24 3.93 -8.32 12.79
C ASP A 24 2.97 -8.47 11.59
N THR A 25 3.01 -7.58 10.59
CA THR A 25 2.19 -7.73 9.37
C THR A 25 2.55 -8.98 8.57
N ASN A 26 3.81 -9.41 8.63
CA ASN A 26 4.39 -10.44 7.76
C ASN A 26 4.17 -10.16 6.25
N ALA A 27 4.02 -8.91 5.85
CA ALA A 27 3.83 -8.52 4.45
C ALA A 27 5.05 -8.88 3.59
N ASP A 28 4.83 -9.32 2.35
CA ASP A 28 5.91 -9.69 1.42
C ASP A 28 6.47 -8.48 0.65
N VAL A 29 5.64 -7.46 0.45
CA VAL A 29 5.98 -6.19 -0.16
C VAL A 29 5.33 -5.08 0.65
N ILE A 30 6.08 -4.05 0.98
CA ILE A 30 5.64 -2.91 1.80
C ILE A 30 5.97 -1.62 1.07
N GLY A 31 5.00 -0.72 1.00
CA GLY A 31 5.17 0.66 0.53
C GLY A 31 5.07 1.65 1.69
N LEU A 32 6.13 2.41 1.93
CA LEU A 32 6.14 3.46 2.96
C LEU A 32 6.32 4.83 2.32
N LEU A 33 5.66 5.82 2.91
CA LEU A 33 5.61 7.21 2.43
C LEU A 33 6.09 8.15 3.54
N GLU A 34 6.43 9.38 3.18
CA GLU A 34 7.04 10.34 4.12
C GLU A 34 8.34 9.79 4.74
N THR A 35 9.23 9.36 3.84
CA THR A 35 10.45 8.60 4.16
C THR A 35 11.73 9.36 3.84
N ASP A 36 11.60 10.54 3.21
CA ASP A 36 12.72 11.39 2.82
C ASP A 36 13.36 12.08 4.05
N THR A 37 14.23 11.32 4.72
CA THR A 37 14.85 11.66 6.02
C THR A 37 16.37 11.87 5.94
N ALA A 38 16.98 11.58 4.79
CA ALA A 38 18.40 11.82 4.53
C ALA A 38 18.66 13.29 4.16
N LYS A 39 18.16 14.20 5.01
CA LYS A 39 18.35 15.65 4.94
C LYS A 39 18.97 16.14 6.26
N PRO A 40 19.82 17.19 6.26
CA PRO A 40 20.49 17.65 7.48
C PRO A 40 19.54 18.00 8.64
N PHE A 41 18.39 18.60 8.34
CA PHE A 41 17.39 18.99 9.34
C PHE A 41 16.53 17.82 9.84
N PHE A 42 16.57 16.67 9.17
CA PHE A 42 16.00 15.41 9.65
C PHE A 42 17.06 14.48 10.27
N GLY A 43 18.28 14.98 10.48
CA GLY A 43 19.36 14.24 11.12
C GLY A 43 20.13 13.30 10.19
N ASN A 44 19.96 13.42 8.86
CA ASN A 44 20.56 12.52 7.86
C ASN A 44 20.25 11.04 8.15
N ASN A 45 19.02 10.75 8.62
CA ASN A 45 18.62 9.40 8.94
C ASN A 45 18.34 8.61 7.65
N ASP A 46 18.91 7.41 7.56
CA ASP A 46 18.61 6.46 6.49
C ASP A 46 17.58 5.44 7.00
N LEU A 47 16.31 5.85 6.92
CA LEU A 47 15.17 5.01 7.32
C LEU A 47 15.07 3.73 6.46
N THR A 48 15.37 3.84 5.17
CA THR A 48 15.22 2.74 4.20
C THR A 48 16.18 1.60 4.51
N SER A 49 17.47 1.91 4.62
CA SER A 49 18.51 0.91 4.93
C SER A 49 18.27 0.32 6.32
N TYR A 50 17.91 1.15 7.30
CA TYR A 50 17.56 0.67 8.63
C TYR A 50 16.44 -0.37 8.61
N LEU A 51 15.31 -0.07 7.94
CA LEU A 51 14.19 -1.00 7.85
C LEU A 51 14.52 -2.23 7.01
N GLY A 52 15.28 -2.06 5.92
CA GLY A 52 15.76 -3.16 5.10
C GLY A 52 16.57 -4.18 5.90
N GLU A 53 17.54 -3.70 6.69
CA GLU A 53 18.34 -4.56 7.57
C GLU A 53 17.49 -5.19 8.68
N LYS A 54 16.64 -4.40 9.34
CA LYS A 54 15.83 -4.85 10.48
C LYS A 54 14.79 -5.90 10.09
N LEU A 55 14.21 -5.79 8.90
CA LEU A 55 13.18 -6.69 8.38
C LEU A 55 13.73 -7.77 7.45
N HIS A 56 15.03 -7.73 7.14
CA HIS A 56 15.69 -8.61 6.17
C HIS A 56 15.03 -8.57 4.78
N MET A 57 14.77 -7.37 4.27
CA MET A 57 14.09 -7.13 3.01
C MET A 57 15.00 -6.37 2.02
N PHE A 58 14.84 -6.67 0.73
CA PHE A 58 15.37 -5.82 -0.34
C PHE A 58 14.68 -4.47 -0.30
N THR A 59 15.42 -3.42 -0.61
CA THR A 59 14.92 -2.05 -0.52
C THR A 59 15.22 -1.27 -1.77
N ASP A 60 14.34 -0.34 -2.12
CA ASP A 60 14.65 0.70 -3.08
C ASP A 60 14.12 2.05 -2.59
N PHE A 61 14.99 3.05 -2.71
CA PHE A 61 14.63 4.44 -2.48
C PHE A 61 13.91 4.97 -3.71
N GLY A 62 12.84 5.73 -3.52
CA GLY A 62 12.24 6.48 -4.62
C GLY A 62 13.11 7.65 -5.10
N PRO A 63 12.49 8.68 -5.71
CA PRO A 63 13.17 9.91 -6.08
C PRO A 63 14.10 10.44 -4.98
N SER A 64 15.21 11.04 -5.39
CA SER A 64 16.29 11.41 -4.48
C SER A 64 15.84 12.51 -3.53
N THR A 65 16.44 12.56 -2.34
CA THR A 65 16.15 13.58 -1.33
C THR A 65 16.40 15.01 -1.82
N LYS A 66 17.31 15.16 -2.81
CA LYS A 66 17.59 16.43 -3.51
C LYS A 66 16.43 16.90 -4.39
N ASP A 67 15.54 15.99 -4.78
CA ASP A 67 14.39 16.29 -5.64
C ASP A 67 13.25 16.93 -4.83
N HIS A 68 13.47 17.16 -3.53
CA HIS A 68 12.60 17.93 -2.61
C HIS A 68 11.16 17.38 -2.52
N THR A 69 11.03 16.05 -2.55
CA THR A 69 9.76 15.37 -2.25
C THR A 69 9.64 15.06 -0.76
N TRP A 70 8.55 14.42 -0.33
CA TRP A 70 8.45 13.77 0.98
C TRP A 70 8.92 12.31 0.99
N GLY A 71 9.22 11.75 -0.18
CA GLY A 71 9.75 10.41 -0.34
C GLY A 71 8.71 9.29 -0.30
N CYS A 72 9.02 8.25 -1.05
CA CYS A 72 8.38 6.95 -0.95
C CYS A 72 9.46 5.88 -1.11
N ILE A 73 9.25 4.71 -0.50
CA ILE A 73 10.17 3.58 -0.59
C ILE A 73 9.39 2.29 -0.76
N ILE A 74 10.08 1.27 -1.27
CA ILE A 74 9.59 -0.10 -1.30
C ILE A 74 10.53 -1.01 -0.49
N LEU A 75 9.94 -1.88 0.30
CA LEU A 75 10.61 -3.01 0.94
C LEU A 75 10.01 -4.30 0.37
N SER A 76 10.84 -5.27 -0.01
CA SER A 76 10.35 -6.55 -0.53
C SER A 76 11.15 -7.73 0.01
N LYS A 77 10.46 -8.82 0.39
CA LYS A 77 11.12 -10.11 0.64
C LYS A 77 11.66 -10.73 -0.65
N TYR A 78 11.15 -10.30 -1.80
CA TYR A 78 11.56 -10.77 -3.12
C TYR A 78 12.58 -9.81 -3.74
N PRO A 79 13.51 -10.29 -4.57
CA PRO A 79 14.45 -9.42 -5.26
C PRO A 79 13.72 -8.37 -6.11
N ILE A 80 14.14 -7.11 -6.00
CA ILE A 80 13.72 -6.01 -6.88
C ILE A 80 14.64 -6.05 -8.09
N VAL A 81 14.13 -6.50 -9.25
CA VAL A 81 14.94 -6.72 -10.46
C VAL A 81 14.92 -5.54 -11.43
N ARG A 82 13.99 -4.61 -11.22
CA ARG A 82 13.89 -3.34 -11.95
C ARG A 82 13.25 -2.31 -11.04
N SER A 83 13.73 -1.08 -11.07
CA SER A 83 13.04 0.05 -10.45
C SER A 83 13.16 1.28 -11.34
N VAL A 84 12.06 2.04 -11.44
CA VAL A 84 11.98 3.30 -12.15
C VAL A 84 11.28 4.32 -11.26
N HIS A 85 11.89 5.50 -11.13
CA HIS A 85 11.39 6.57 -10.28
C HIS A 85 10.78 7.68 -11.11
N TYR A 86 9.70 8.25 -10.62
CA TYR A 86 8.99 9.34 -11.26
C TYR A 86 8.79 10.49 -10.29
N LEU A 87 9.05 11.71 -10.76
CA LEU A 87 8.42 12.91 -10.24
C LEU A 87 7.16 13.13 -11.08
N LEU A 88 6.00 13.05 -10.43
CA LEU A 88 4.74 13.25 -11.12
C LEU A 88 4.54 14.74 -11.45
N PRO A 89 3.71 15.07 -12.45
CA PRO A 89 3.46 16.46 -12.82
C PRO A 89 2.82 17.23 -11.66
N SER A 90 3.47 18.29 -11.22
CA SER A 90 2.97 19.22 -10.19
C SER A 90 3.30 20.66 -10.60
N PRO A 91 2.52 21.26 -11.52
CA PRO A 91 2.79 22.61 -12.02
C PRO A 91 2.72 23.71 -10.94
N GLU A 92 1.87 23.55 -9.92
CA GLU A 92 1.60 24.59 -8.92
C GLU A 92 1.94 24.15 -7.49
N GLY A 93 1.83 22.86 -7.20
CA GLY A 93 1.84 22.31 -5.86
C GLY A 93 3.04 21.43 -5.54
N GLU A 94 2.80 20.48 -4.65
CA GLU A 94 3.83 19.63 -4.07
C GLU A 94 4.37 18.59 -5.07
N LEU A 95 5.69 18.42 -5.10
CA LEU A 95 6.37 17.41 -5.89
C LEU A 95 6.04 16.00 -5.38
N ALA A 96 5.31 15.24 -6.19
CA ALA A 96 4.78 13.94 -5.83
C ALA A 96 5.68 12.79 -6.33
N PRO A 97 6.28 11.98 -5.43
CA PRO A 97 7.14 10.87 -5.82
C PRO A 97 6.34 9.60 -6.13
N ALA A 98 6.80 8.85 -7.14
CA ALA A 98 6.34 7.49 -7.40
C ALA A 98 7.49 6.53 -7.77
N ILE A 99 7.33 5.27 -7.40
CA ILE A 99 8.20 4.15 -7.78
C ILE A 99 7.37 3.18 -8.62
N LEU A 100 7.92 2.70 -9.74
CA LEU A 100 7.50 1.47 -10.42
C LEU A 100 8.61 0.44 -10.27
N ALA A 101 8.43 -0.50 -9.35
CA ALA A 101 9.36 -1.59 -9.10
C ALA A 101 8.83 -2.89 -9.71
N THR A 102 9.71 -3.72 -10.27
CA THR A 102 9.39 -5.10 -10.64
C THR A 102 10.03 -6.04 -9.62
N VAL A 103 9.20 -6.79 -8.89
CA VAL A 103 9.65 -7.80 -7.91
C VAL A 103 9.59 -9.20 -8.51
N GLN A 104 10.58 -10.04 -8.21
CA GLN A 104 10.67 -11.42 -8.70
C GLN A 104 10.18 -12.42 -7.65
N ALA A 105 8.91 -12.80 -7.73
CA ALA A 105 8.31 -13.84 -6.90
C ALA A 105 8.44 -15.21 -7.59
N GLY A 106 9.55 -15.91 -7.32
CA GLY A 106 9.88 -17.17 -7.99
C GLY A 106 10.09 -16.97 -9.49
N SER A 107 9.29 -17.62 -10.34
CA SER A 107 9.35 -17.45 -11.80
C SER A 107 8.43 -16.35 -12.34
N LYS A 108 7.76 -15.59 -11.46
CA LYS A 108 6.79 -14.56 -11.82
C LYS A 108 7.36 -13.18 -11.52
N LEU A 109 7.16 -12.25 -12.45
CA LEU A 109 7.43 -10.83 -12.25
C LEU A 109 6.12 -10.14 -11.89
N ILE A 110 6.17 -9.26 -10.90
CA ILE A 110 5.03 -8.47 -10.44
C ILE A 110 5.49 -7.02 -10.41
N ASP A 111 4.74 -6.14 -11.06
CA ASP A 111 4.98 -4.71 -10.98
C ASP A 111 4.26 -4.13 -9.76
N VAL A 112 4.96 -3.29 -9.00
CA VAL A 112 4.45 -2.65 -7.79
C VAL A 112 4.67 -1.15 -7.93
N ILE A 113 3.58 -0.39 -7.90
CA ILE A 113 3.61 1.07 -7.86
C ILE A 113 3.46 1.53 -6.42
N ILE A 114 4.40 2.33 -5.93
CA ILE A 114 4.28 3.07 -4.67
C ILE A 114 4.18 4.55 -5.02
N VAL A 115 3.19 5.26 -4.48
CA VAL A 115 3.03 6.70 -4.77
C VAL A 115 2.55 7.49 -3.57
N HIS A 116 3.10 8.71 -3.45
CA HIS A 116 2.60 9.76 -2.57
C HIS A 116 2.15 10.93 -3.47
N MET A 117 0.84 11.08 -3.68
CA MET A 117 0.32 12.25 -4.41
C MET A 117 0.45 13.50 -3.56
N GLY A 118 0.58 14.64 -4.24
CA GLY A 118 0.66 15.94 -3.57
C GLY A 118 -0.64 16.30 -2.85
N ASN A 119 -0.61 17.39 -2.09
CA ASN A 119 -1.72 17.84 -1.26
C ASN A 119 -3.04 18.11 -2.03
N ASP A 120 -4.12 18.33 -1.29
CA ASP A 120 -5.48 18.51 -1.81
C ASP A 120 -5.82 19.97 -2.20
N ASN A 121 -4.88 20.91 -2.11
CA ASN A 121 -5.13 22.31 -2.51
C ASN A 121 -5.13 22.49 -4.03
N ASP A 122 -4.26 21.76 -4.74
CA ASP A 122 -4.00 21.97 -6.17
C ASP A 122 -4.73 20.92 -7.04
N ASP A 123 -5.92 21.26 -7.53
CA ASP A 123 -6.75 20.32 -8.30
C ASP A 123 -6.15 19.88 -9.64
N LEU A 124 -5.43 20.80 -10.31
CA LEU A 124 -4.75 20.50 -11.57
C LEU A 124 -3.64 19.47 -11.36
N ASP A 125 -2.86 19.61 -10.29
CA ASP A 125 -1.79 18.70 -9.94
C ASP A 125 -2.34 17.29 -9.73
N ARG A 126 -3.36 17.13 -8.88
CA ARG A 126 -3.97 15.81 -8.66
C ARG A 126 -4.48 15.16 -9.93
N LYS A 127 -5.11 15.94 -10.82
CA LYS A 127 -5.57 15.46 -12.13
C LYS A 127 -4.40 14.90 -12.95
N LEU A 128 -3.35 15.70 -13.12
CA LEU A 128 -2.20 15.34 -13.96
C LEU A 128 -1.41 14.17 -13.36
N GLN A 129 -1.30 14.11 -12.03
CA GLN A 129 -0.71 12.98 -11.31
C GLN A 129 -1.50 11.69 -11.55
N ALA A 130 -2.84 11.73 -11.43
CA ALA A 130 -3.69 10.57 -11.68
C ALA A 130 -3.62 10.11 -13.15
N GLU A 131 -3.62 11.03 -14.11
CA GLU A 131 -3.44 10.74 -15.54
C GLU A 131 -2.08 10.09 -15.81
N LYS A 132 -1.00 10.63 -15.23
CA LYS A 132 0.34 10.07 -15.37
C LYS A 132 0.44 8.66 -14.79
N LEU A 133 -0.12 8.42 -13.63
CA LEU A 133 -0.14 7.11 -12.97
C LEU A 133 -0.96 6.09 -13.77
N ARG A 134 -2.09 6.50 -14.35
CA ARG A 134 -2.87 5.68 -15.27
C ARG A 134 -2.02 5.26 -16.47
N ASP A 135 -1.29 6.18 -17.09
CA ASP A 135 -0.43 5.86 -18.23
C ASP A 135 0.72 4.91 -17.85
N ILE A 136 1.28 5.05 -16.64
CA ILE A 136 2.27 4.09 -16.10
C ILE A 136 1.65 2.69 -15.95
N MET A 137 0.45 2.59 -15.36
CA MET A 137 -0.28 1.32 -15.21
C MET A 137 -0.67 0.68 -16.56
N GLN A 138 -0.99 1.50 -17.56
CA GLN A 138 -1.34 1.03 -18.90
C GLN A 138 -0.17 0.31 -19.58
N ASN A 139 1.04 0.86 -19.42
CA ASN A 139 2.26 0.32 -20.01
C ASN A 139 2.82 -0.90 -19.26
N SER A 140 2.25 -1.25 -18.09
CA SER A 140 2.62 -2.44 -17.34
C SER A 140 1.94 -3.70 -17.89
N THR A 141 2.76 -4.66 -18.31
CA THR A 141 2.33 -5.96 -18.84
C THR A 141 2.26 -7.06 -17.78
N ASN A 142 3.01 -6.93 -16.68
CA ASN A 142 2.96 -7.91 -15.59
C ASN A 142 1.70 -7.73 -14.73
N PRO A 143 1.34 -8.71 -13.88
CA PRO A 143 0.49 -8.46 -12.73
C PRO A 143 0.96 -7.24 -11.96
N LEU A 144 0.02 -6.36 -11.59
CA LEU A 144 0.33 -5.06 -11.02
C LEU A 144 -0.41 -4.84 -9.71
N ILE A 145 0.31 -4.32 -8.73
CA ILE A 145 -0.21 -3.82 -7.46
C ILE A 145 0.10 -2.33 -7.39
N PHE A 146 -0.88 -1.52 -7.04
CA PHE A 146 -0.74 -0.09 -6.80
C PHE A 146 -0.99 0.16 -5.31
N LEU A 147 -0.02 0.73 -4.62
CA LEU A 147 -0.07 1.15 -3.23
C LEU A 147 0.10 2.68 -3.21
N GLY A 148 -1.01 3.39 -3.08
CA GLY A 148 -1.00 4.84 -3.27
C GLY A 148 -1.64 5.60 -2.14
N TYR A 149 -1.02 6.71 -1.78
CA TYR A 149 -1.68 7.81 -1.10
C TYR A 149 -2.22 8.76 -2.16
N VAL A 150 -3.53 8.64 -2.42
CA VAL A 150 -4.27 9.43 -3.40
C VAL A 150 -5.10 10.43 -2.62
N THR A 151 -4.78 11.71 -2.75
CA THR A 151 -5.43 12.85 -2.08
C THR A 151 -6.80 13.16 -2.70
N SER A 152 -7.64 12.13 -2.85
CA SER A 152 -9.01 12.24 -3.32
C SER A 152 -9.87 11.13 -2.74
N GLU A 153 -11.14 11.43 -2.49
CA GLU A 153 -12.11 10.47 -1.96
C GLU A 153 -12.46 9.35 -2.95
N PRO A 154 -12.99 8.21 -2.48
CA PRO A 154 -13.50 7.15 -3.36
C PRO A 154 -14.56 7.70 -4.33
N PHE A 155 -14.58 7.19 -5.55
CA PHE A 155 -15.49 7.62 -6.63
C PHE A 155 -15.30 9.05 -7.16
N SER A 156 -14.31 9.79 -6.68
CA SER A 156 -13.86 11.08 -7.25
C SER A 156 -13.28 10.93 -8.67
N ARG A 157 -12.96 12.06 -9.33
CA ARG A 157 -12.31 12.07 -10.65
C ARG A 157 -11.05 11.22 -10.67
N ASP A 158 -10.12 11.48 -9.76
CA ASP A 158 -8.79 10.88 -9.76
C ASP A 158 -8.86 9.39 -9.44
N TYR A 159 -9.74 9.02 -8.51
CA TYR A 159 -10.10 7.63 -8.26
C TYR A 159 -10.62 6.92 -9.53
N ARG A 160 -11.55 7.53 -10.27
CA ARG A 160 -12.12 6.94 -11.50
C ARG A 160 -11.07 6.81 -12.60
N THR A 161 -10.16 7.78 -12.71
CA THR A 161 -9.04 7.72 -13.64
C THR A 161 -8.16 6.50 -13.36
N LEU A 162 -7.78 6.27 -12.10
CA LEU A 162 -6.94 5.13 -11.71
C LEU A 162 -7.68 3.80 -11.84
N THR A 163 -8.93 3.73 -11.39
CA THR A 163 -9.74 2.50 -11.41
C THR A 163 -10.29 2.12 -12.79
N SER A 164 -10.05 2.95 -13.81
CA SER A 164 -10.33 2.59 -15.21
C SER A 164 -9.43 1.45 -15.74
N LEU A 165 -8.26 1.24 -15.14
CA LEU A 165 -7.29 0.22 -15.55
C LEU A 165 -7.00 -0.85 -14.49
N ALA A 166 -7.35 -0.58 -13.24
CA ALA A 166 -7.11 -1.46 -12.10
C ALA A 166 -8.38 -1.58 -11.25
N LYS A 167 -8.56 -2.72 -10.59
CA LYS A 167 -9.65 -2.93 -9.64
C LYS A 167 -9.23 -2.38 -8.28
N ASP A 168 -10.17 -1.80 -7.56
CA ASP A 168 -10.01 -1.47 -6.15
C ASP A 168 -10.14 -2.73 -5.29
N ILE A 169 -9.28 -2.90 -4.29
CA ILE A 169 -9.33 -4.01 -3.35
C ILE A 169 -10.71 -4.19 -2.71
N ASP A 170 -11.37 -3.10 -2.34
CA ASP A 170 -12.70 -3.11 -1.74
C ASP A 170 -13.45 -1.77 -1.92
N PRO A 171 -14.23 -1.57 -2.99
CA PRO A 171 -14.98 -0.32 -3.21
C PRO A 171 -16.07 -0.01 -2.16
N THR A 172 -16.34 -0.92 -1.20
CA THR A 172 -17.32 -0.69 -0.14
C THR A 172 -16.76 0.08 1.06
N ASP A 173 -15.44 0.08 1.25
CA ASP A 173 -14.78 0.85 2.29
C ASP A 173 -14.56 2.29 1.80
N ARG A 174 -15.40 3.20 2.29
CA ARG A 174 -15.45 4.60 1.84
C ARG A 174 -14.58 5.54 2.68
N ASP A 175 -14.10 5.06 3.82
CA ASP A 175 -13.41 5.85 4.83
C ASP A 175 -11.88 5.71 4.71
N ARG A 176 -11.41 5.27 3.55
CA ARG A 176 -9.99 4.98 3.29
C ARG A 176 -9.23 6.12 2.63
N TRP A 177 -9.84 7.28 2.46
CA TRP A 177 -9.12 8.46 1.99
C TRP A 177 -8.01 8.80 3.01
N CYS A 178 -6.72 8.78 2.66
CA CYS A 178 -6.12 8.82 1.31
C CYS A 178 -5.42 7.53 0.84
N GLU A 179 -5.47 6.41 1.56
CA GLU A 179 -4.70 5.22 1.23
C GLU A 179 -5.51 4.23 0.36
N TYR A 180 -4.95 3.83 -0.78
CA TYR A 180 -5.60 2.93 -1.74
C TYR A 180 -4.70 1.76 -2.13
N ILE A 181 -5.31 0.59 -2.23
CA ILE A 181 -4.72 -0.59 -2.86
C ILE A 181 -5.53 -0.91 -4.11
N LEU A 182 -4.92 -0.76 -5.28
CA LEU A 182 -5.50 -1.19 -6.55
C LEU A 182 -4.69 -2.34 -7.13
N TYR A 183 -5.30 -3.14 -7.99
CA TYR A 183 -4.64 -4.30 -8.58
C TYR A 183 -5.14 -4.62 -10.00
N LYS A 184 -4.27 -5.22 -10.80
CA LYS A 184 -4.53 -5.66 -12.18
C LYS A 184 -3.88 -7.03 -12.41
N ASN A 185 -4.58 -7.91 -13.12
CA ASN A 185 -4.11 -9.26 -13.44
C ASN A 185 -3.74 -10.12 -12.20
N LEU A 186 -4.46 -9.93 -11.10
CA LEU A 186 -4.33 -10.67 -9.84
C LEU A 186 -5.72 -11.07 -9.33
N ILE A 187 -5.77 -12.06 -8.43
CA ILE A 187 -6.99 -12.47 -7.72
C ILE A 187 -6.88 -11.97 -6.29
N ARG A 188 -7.83 -11.15 -5.81
CA ARG A 188 -7.83 -10.72 -4.40
C ARG A 188 -8.27 -11.87 -3.49
N VAL A 189 -7.64 -12.00 -2.34
CA VAL A 189 -7.98 -13.06 -1.35
C VAL A 189 -8.15 -12.52 0.06
N GLY A 190 -7.61 -11.33 0.36
CA GLY A 190 -7.86 -10.68 1.65
C GLY A 190 -7.61 -9.18 1.61
N TYR A 191 -8.27 -8.46 2.52
CA TYR A 191 -8.10 -7.04 2.79
C TYR A 191 -8.21 -6.77 4.30
N ALA A 192 -7.33 -5.95 4.84
CA ALA A 192 -7.34 -5.57 6.24
C ALA A 192 -6.90 -4.11 6.44
N ARG A 193 -7.52 -3.46 7.43
CA ARG A 193 -7.09 -2.18 8.00
C ARG A 193 -6.62 -2.44 9.41
N ILE A 194 -5.41 -1.98 9.73
CA ILE A 194 -4.80 -2.09 11.04
C ILE A 194 -4.64 -0.69 11.61
N THR A 195 -5.09 -0.51 12.84
CA THR A 195 -5.08 0.79 13.51
C THR A 195 -3.67 1.33 13.64
N HIS A 196 -3.54 2.65 13.52
CA HIS A 196 -2.27 3.35 13.67
C HIS A 196 -1.69 3.30 15.10
N ALA A 197 -2.53 3.04 16.11
CA ALA A 197 -2.16 2.89 17.52
C ALA A 197 -1.31 4.04 18.11
N GLY A 198 -1.54 5.26 17.62
CA GLY A 198 -0.80 6.46 18.01
C GLY A 198 0.60 6.58 17.41
N LEU A 199 0.99 5.65 16.54
CA LEU A 199 2.28 5.64 15.86
C LEU A 199 2.32 6.61 14.69
N THR A 200 1.22 6.73 13.95
CA THR A 200 1.02 7.64 12.82
C THR A 200 -0.42 8.18 12.89
N ASP A 201 -0.82 9.13 12.05
CA ASP A 201 -2.22 9.56 11.91
C ASP A 201 -2.99 8.73 10.87
N THR A 202 -2.28 8.03 9.99
CA THR A 202 -2.81 7.07 9.01
C THR A 202 -2.73 5.65 9.51
N GLU A 203 -3.67 4.83 9.07
CA GLU A 203 -3.74 3.41 9.38
C GLU A 203 -2.82 2.60 8.45
N ILE A 204 -2.66 1.31 8.71
CA ILE A 204 -1.99 0.40 7.77
C ILE A 204 -3.07 -0.31 6.97
N GLN A 205 -3.03 -0.16 5.65
CA GLN A 205 -3.80 -1.02 4.74
C GLN A 205 -2.99 -2.20 4.24
N MET A 206 -3.62 -3.36 4.23
CA MET A 206 -3.04 -4.61 3.76
C MET A 206 -3.98 -5.30 2.79
N ALA A 207 -3.40 -5.86 1.73
CA ALA A 207 -4.11 -6.76 0.84
C ALA A 207 -3.31 -8.03 0.61
N ARG A 208 -4.02 -9.11 0.26
CA ARG A 208 -3.41 -10.36 -0.16
C ARG A 208 -3.97 -10.76 -1.51
N PHE A 209 -3.06 -11.26 -2.35
CA PHE A 209 -3.36 -11.63 -3.72
C PHE A 209 -2.87 -13.04 -4.02
N LYS A 210 -3.58 -13.71 -4.92
CA LYS A 210 -3.11 -14.91 -5.60
C LYS A 210 -2.74 -14.56 -7.04
N ILE A 211 -1.58 -15.04 -7.47
CA ILE A 211 -1.15 -14.92 -8.87
C ILE A 211 -1.87 -16.00 -9.67
N PRO A 212 -2.65 -15.64 -10.71
CA PRO A 212 -3.35 -16.63 -11.52
C PRO A 212 -2.36 -17.51 -12.30
N THR A 213 -2.67 -18.79 -12.43
CA THR A 213 -1.85 -19.74 -13.20
C THR A 213 -2.16 -19.68 -14.70
N ASN A 214 -3.39 -19.31 -15.05
CA ASN A 214 -3.90 -19.25 -16.42
C ASN A 214 -4.27 -17.81 -16.79
N GLN A 215 -4.29 -17.50 -18.08
CA GLN A 215 -4.67 -16.15 -18.57
C GLN A 215 -6.16 -15.84 -18.34
N ASN A 216 -7.02 -16.85 -18.44
CA ASN A 216 -8.44 -16.73 -18.12
C ASN A 216 -8.64 -17.14 -16.67
N PHE A 217 -9.00 -16.17 -15.84
CA PHE A 217 -9.33 -16.39 -14.43
C PHE A 217 -10.43 -15.41 -14.02
N ASP A 218 -11.28 -15.87 -13.12
CA ASP A 218 -12.24 -15.00 -12.44
C ASP A 218 -11.66 -14.52 -11.12
N ASP A 219 -12.09 -13.33 -10.74
CA ASP A 219 -11.69 -12.73 -9.47
C ASP A 219 -12.71 -13.07 -8.38
N ASN A 220 -12.28 -12.99 -7.14
CA ASN A 220 -13.12 -13.37 -6.01
C ASN A 220 -14.14 -12.28 -5.69
N SER A 221 -15.39 -12.70 -5.48
CA SER A 221 -16.53 -11.80 -5.30
C SER A 221 -17.31 -12.03 -4.00
N ILE A 222 -17.23 -13.24 -3.42
CA ILE A 222 -17.86 -13.53 -2.13
C ILE A 222 -16.99 -12.95 -1.02
N VAL A 223 -17.58 -12.17 -0.13
CA VAL A 223 -16.89 -11.59 1.03
C VAL A 223 -17.29 -12.34 2.29
N VAL A 224 -16.29 -12.79 3.06
CA VAL A 224 -16.48 -13.33 4.41
C VAL A 224 -15.57 -12.61 5.39
N THR A 225 -16.00 -12.49 6.64
CA THR A 225 -15.24 -11.81 7.70
C THR A 225 -14.80 -12.75 8.81
N ASP A 226 -15.40 -13.94 8.88
CA ASP A 226 -14.99 -15.01 9.78
C ASP A 226 -13.86 -15.84 9.15
N PRO A 227 -12.63 -15.81 9.70
CA PRO A 227 -11.52 -16.61 9.19
C PRO A 227 -11.80 -18.12 9.18
N SER A 228 -12.69 -18.62 10.04
CA SER A 228 -13.03 -20.06 10.07
C SER A 228 -13.79 -20.51 8.82
N SER A 229 -14.43 -19.58 8.11
CA SER A 229 -15.06 -19.84 6.80
C SER A 229 -14.04 -19.97 5.65
N VAL A 230 -12.76 -19.68 5.90
CA VAL A 230 -11.70 -19.66 4.89
C VAL A 230 -10.83 -20.90 5.04
N THR A 231 -11.01 -21.85 4.13
CA THR A 231 -10.30 -23.14 4.14
C THR A 231 -8.80 -23.01 3.93
N ASP A 232 -8.37 -22.10 3.06
CA ASP A 232 -6.95 -21.82 2.82
C ASP A 232 -6.37 -20.94 3.95
N GLN A 233 -5.71 -21.57 4.91
CA GLN A 233 -5.10 -20.85 6.03
C GLN A 233 -3.95 -19.93 5.59
N SER A 234 -3.36 -20.16 4.42
CA SER A 234 -2.22 -19.33 3.95
C SER A 234 -2.60 -17.89 3.67
N VAL A 235 -3.90 -17.61 3.45
CA VAL A 235 -4.41 -16.26 3.20
C VAL A 235 -4.81 -15.52 4.48
N HIS A 236 -4.79 -16.17 5.65
CA HIS A 236 -5.18 -15.55 6.93
C HIS A 236 -4.19 -14.47 7.37
N PHE A 237 -4.71 -13.32 7.79
CA PHE A 237 -3.87 -12.27 8.38
C PHE A 237 -3.37 -12.68 9.78
N ASN A 238 -2.30 -12.04 10.25
CA ASN A 238 -1.73 -12.35 11.56
C ASN A 238 -2.75 -12.09 12.68
N SER A 239 -3.03 -13.11 13.48
CA SER A 239 -4.00 -13.06 14.59
C SER A 239 -3.58 -12.12 15.72
N ARG A 240 -2.32 -11.66 15.73
CA ARG A 240 -1.80 -10.64 16.66
C ARG A 240 -2.64 -9.35 16.66
N PHE A 241 -3.23 -8.99 15.52
CA PHE A 241 -4.08 -7.80 15.37
C PHE A 241 -5.55 -8.05 15.81
N GLY A 242 -5.87 -9.26 16.30
CA GLY A 242 -7.18 -9.62 16.82
C GLY A 242 -8.11 -10.20 15.74
N SER A 243 -9.41 -10.03 15.96
CA SER A 243 -10.49 -10.50 15.08
C SER A 243 -11.16 -9.34 14.34
N PHE A 244 -12.14 -9.67 13.49
CA PHE A 244 -13.00 -8.69 12.84
C PHE A 244 -13.54 -7.64 13.81
N TYR A 245 -13.46 -6.37 13.41
CA TYR A 245 -13.98 -5.24 14.17
C TYR A 245 -14.78 -4.30 13.27
N LYS A 246 -16.03 -4.05 13.69
CA LYS A 246 -16.99 -3.25 12.94
C LYS A 246 -16.76 -1.74 13.16
N GLY A 247 -16.64 -0.97 12.08
CA GLY A 247 -16.45 0.48 12.10
C GLY A 247 -15.09 0.95 12.65
N HIS A 248 -14.99 2.25 12.92
CA HIS A 248 -13.74 2.89 13.30
C HIS A 248 -13.28 2.54 14.73
N GLY A 249 -12.14 1.86 14.81
CA GLY A 249 -11.50 1.47 16.07
C GLY A 249 -10.50 2.50 16.57
N ARG A 250 -10.55 2.86 17.86
CA ARG A 250 -9.54 3.70 18.54
C ARG A 250 -8.89 2.88 19.64
N PHE A 251 -7.64 2.47 19.44
CA PHE A 251 -6.93 1.59 20.37
C PHE A 251 -5.51 2.06 20.60
N ASN A 252 -4.98 1.75 21.78
CA ASN A 252 -3.56 1.98 22.13
C ASN A 252 -2.62 0.89 21.57
N THR A 253 -3.18 -0.10 20.86
CA THR A 253 -2.45 -1.21 20.25
C THR A 253 -2.94 -1.44 18.83
N HIS A 254 -2.07 -1.88 17.93
CA HIS A 254 -2.45 -2.23 16.55
C HIS A 254 -3.50 -3.35 16.54
N ARG A 255 -4.67 -3.09 15.96
CA ARG A 255 -5.78 -4.03 15.83
C ARG A 255 -6.49 -3.88 14.50
N PHE A 256 -7.18 -4.92 14.06
CA PHE A 256 -8.10 -4.77 12.93
C PHE A 256 -9.25 -3.80 13.28
N HIS A 257 -9.73 -3.07 12.28
CA HIS A 257 -10.88 -2.17 12.36
C HIS A 257 -11.46 -1.88 10.96
N MET A 258 -12.41 -0.95 10.86
CA MET A 258 -13.00 -0.48 9.60
C MET A 258 -13.66 -1.62 8.82
N ASP A 259 -14.39 -2.47 9.53
CA ASP A 259 -15.06 -3.66 9.00
C ASP A 259 -14.08 -4.68 8.39
N THR A 260 -12.89 -4.83 8.96
CA THR A 260 -11.88 -5.78 8.50
C THR A 260 -11.39 -6.71 9.64
N PRO A 261 -10.71 -7.84 9.35
CA PRO A 261 -10.29 -8.34 8.04
C PRO A 261 -11.47 -8.86 7.21
N LYS A 262 -11.35 -8.73 5.89
CA LYS A 262 -12.24 -9.32 4.89
C LYS A 262 -11.44 -10.33 4.08
N TYR A 263 -12.08 -11.45 3.75
CA TYR A 263 -11.54 -12.48 2.86
C TYR A 263 -12.45 -12.63 1.66
N PHE A 264 -11.83 -12.82 0.49
CA PHE A 264 -12.53 -12.91 -0.78
C PHE A 264 -12.45 -14.34 -1.32
N LEU A 265 -13.61 -14.95 -1.53
CA LEU A 265 -13.75 -16.33 -1.98
C LEU A 265 -14.31 -16.41 -3.41
N PRO A 266 -13.98 -17.47 -4.16
CA PRO A 266 -14.51 -17.68 -5.51
C PRO A 266 -16.01 -18.00 -5.46
N GLN A 267 -16.74 -17.62 -6.50
CA GLN A 267 -18.21 -17.72 -6.54
C GLN A 267 -18.74 -19.16 -6.33
N ASP A 268 -17.95 -20.16 -6.72
CA ASP A 268 -18.29 -21.59 -6.61
C ASP A 268 -18.25 -22.14 -5.17
N GLN A 269 -17.70 -21.37 -4.21
CA GLN A 269 -17.71 -21.75 -2.79
C GLN A 269 -19.03 -21.43 -2.07
N LYS A 270 -20.05 -20.89 -2.75
CA LYS A 270 -21.40 -20.69 -2.16
C LYS A 270 -22.13 -21.98 -1.79
N THR A 271 -21.61 -23.14 -2.19
CA THR A 271 -22.25 -24.45 -2.03
C THR A 271 -21.38 -25.41 -1.23
N LYS A 272 -21.23 -25.18 0.08
CA LYS A 272 -21.00 -26.23 1.08
C LYS A 272 -21.65 -25.85 2.39
#